data_AF-A0A971I0U6-F1
#
_entry.id   AF-A0A971I0U6-F1
#
_cell.length_a   1.000
_cell.length_b   1.000
_cell.length_c   1.000
_cell.angle_alpha   90.00
_cell.angle_beta   90.00
_cell.angle_gamma   90.00
#
_symmetry.space_group_name_H-M   'P 1'
#
loop_
_entity.id
_entity.type
_entity.pdbx_description
1 polymer ?
#
loop_
_entity_poly.entity_id
_entity_poly.type
_entity_poly.pdbx_seq_one_letter_code
_entity_poly.pdbx_strand_id
1 'polypeptide(L)'
;MARKSKSAKSSQDVSPKSAEERDRALKAALNKIEKEYGKGAVQRLGDSDVVDIGAIPTGSLSLDLALGIGGVPRGRVVEIYGPESSGKTTVALHMIAEAQKLGGVAAFIDAEHALDPNYAENLGVDIDNLIVSQPDYGEQALEICEDLARSGAIDIIVIDSVAALVPRAEIDGEMGDASVGLQARLMSQAMRKLAGILNKSNTTVIFINQLREKIGVMFGNPETTTGGRALKFYSSVRLDVRRIERISKGDENIGNRTRVRVVKNKVAPPFKEAEFDLIFGKGISRASEVMDLAVESEVMSKSGSWYSYGETRLGNGRDAVREILEENEELLDEIEEKVRDFYFTSDDEEDNENIDEQKKIAANEEVVDDVDDILGLDL
;
A
#
# COMPACT_ATOMS: atom_id res chain seq x y z
N MET A 1 49.47 20.84 -45.61
CA MET A 1 48.60 21.67 -44.74
C MET A 1 47.15 21.56 -45.22
N ALA A 2 46.22 21.65 -44.26
CA ALA A 2 44.77 21.93 -44.37
C ALA A 2 43.84 20.79 -43.91
N ARG A 3 43.56 20.79 -42.61
CA ARG A 3 42.39 20.14 -41.97
C ARG A 3 41.11 20.77 -42.53
N LYS A 4 40.16 19.95 -43.00
CA LYS A 4 38.74 20.34 -43.07
C LYS A 4 38.08 19.94 -41.75
N SER A 5 37.69 20.93 -40.96
CA SER A 5 36.84 20.78 -39.79
C SER A 5 35.41 20.45 -40.22
N LYS A 6 34.85 19.36 -39.69
CA LYS A 6 33.39 19.13 -39.68
C LYS A 6 32.83 19.94 -38.52
N SER A 7 32.00 20.95 -38.81
CA SER A 7 31.25 21.68 -37.80
C SER A 7 30.16 20.79 -37.21
N ALA A 8 30.15 20.67 -35.89
CA ALA A 8 29.05 20.09 -35.13
C ALA A 8 27.76 20.91 -35.33
N LYS A 9 26.66 20.23 -35.64
CA LYS A 9 25.30 20.78 -35.56
C LYS A 9 24.59 20.05 -34.42
N SER A 10 24.28 20.75 -33.32
CA SER A 10 23.09 20.49 -32.49
C SER A 10 22.96 21.55 -31.38
N SER A 11 22.74 22.81 -31.74
CA SER A 11 21.95 23.69 -30.89
C SER A 11 20.51 23.58 -31.39
N GLN A 12 19.65 22.85 -30.66
CA GLN A 12 18.22 22.95 -30.90
C GLN A 12 17.79 24.35 -30.50
N ASP A 13 17.34 25.12 -31.48
CA ASP A 13 16.80 26.46 -31.27
C ASP A 13 15.44 26.31 -30.57
N VAL A 14 15.33 26.81 -29.34
CA VAL A 14 14.11 26.76 -28.52
C VAL A 14 13.45 28.14 -28.59
N SER A 15 13.10 28.58 -29.79
CA SER A 15 12.33 29.82 -29.98
C SER A 15 10.85 29.58 -29.68
N PRO A 16 10.11 30.58 -29.16
CA PRO A 16 8.68 30.44 -28.87
C PRO A 16 7.88 30.29 -30.17
N LYS A 17 7.40 29.08 -30.44
CA LYS A 17 6.57 28.71 -31.61
C LYS A 17 5.13 29.23 -31.47
N SER A 18 4.37 29.33 -32.57
CA SER A 18 2.92 29.57 -32.50
C SER A 18 2.19 28.39 -31.82
N ALA A 19 0.97 28.58 -31.32
CA ALA A 19 0.24 27.52 -30.59
C ALA A 19 0.06 26.24 -31.43
N GLU A 20 -0.23 26.39 -32.72
CA GLU A 20 -0.39 25.27 -33.67
C GLU A 20 0.93 24.55 -33.98
N GLU A 21 2.03 25.29 -34.11
CA GLU A 21 3.35 24.71 -34.33
C GLU A 21 3.87 23.98 -33.08
N ARG A 22 3.49 24.44 -31.88
CA ARG A 22 3.75 23.72 -30.62
C ARG A 22 2.97 22.41 -30.58
N ASP A 23 1.69 22.42 -30.91
CA ASP A 23 0.85 21.21 -30.85
C ASP A 23 1.30 20.16 -31.89
N ARG A 24 1.63 20.58 -33.12
CA ARG A 24 2.23 19.69 -34.14
C ARG A 24 3.57 19.11 -33.70
N ALA A 25 4.47 19.94 -33.16
CA ALA A 25 5.76 19.47 -32.68
C ALA A 25 5.62 18.53 -31.47
N LEU A 26 4.65 18.81 -30.58
CA LEU A 26 4.32 17.98 -29.43
C LEU A 26 3.78 16.61 -29.86
N LYS A 27 2.79 16.56 -30.76
CA LYS A 27 2.26 15.30 -31.31
C LYS A 27 3.33 14.45 -31.99
N ALA A 28 4.20 15.07 -32.79
CA ALA A 28 5.32 14.37 -33.43
C ALA A 28 6.33 13.81 -32.40
N ALA A 29 6.61 14.56 -31.33
CA ALA A 29 7.47 14.10 -30.25
C ALA A 29 6.84 12.94 -29.46
N LEU A 30 5.55 13.03 -29.11
CA LEU A 30 4.81 11.97 -28.43
C LEU A 30 4.80 10.67 -29.25
N ASN A 31 4.45 10.74 -30.54
CA ASN A 31 4.46 9.59 -31.43
C ASN A 31 5.84 8.96 -31.59
N LYS A 32 6.89 9.77 -31.61
CA LYS A 32 8.27 9.28 -31.65
C LYS A 32 8.64 8.54 -30.36
N ILE A 33 8.27 9.09 -29.20
CA ILE A 33 8.51 8.47 -27.90
C ILE A 33 7.75 7.14 -27.80
N GLU A 34 6.48 7.08 -28.18
CA GLU A 34 5.72 5.82 -28.18
C GLU A 34 6.30 4.77 -29.12
N LYS A 35 6.82 5.18 -30.29
CA LYS A 35 7.46 4.27 -31.24
C LYS A 35 8.79 3.72 -30.72
N GLU A 36 9.58 4.54 -30.01
CA GLU A 36 10.88 4.16 -29.47
C GLU A 36 10.78 3.36 -28.16
N TYR A 37 9.82 3.68 -27.29
CA TYR A 37 9.73 3.17 -25.92
C TYR A 37 8.48 2.33 -25.63
N GLY A 38 7.57 2.18 -26.60
CA GLY A 38 6.34 1.39 -26.50
C GLY A 38 5.09 2.23 -26.22
N LYS A 39 3.92 1.65 -26.50
CA LYS A 39 2.62 2.26 -26.19
C LYS A 39 2.53 2.56 -24.69
N GLY A 40 2.06 3.77 -24.34
CA GLY A 40 1.94 4.21 -22.95
C GLY A 40 3.24 4.70 -22.29
N ALA A 41 4.34 4.80 -23.03
CA ALA A 41 5.58 5.40 -22.52
C ALA A 41 5.45 6.90 -22.22
N VAL A 42 4.50 7.58 -22.88
CA VAL A 42 4.15 8.97 -22.61
C VAL A 42 2.65 9.15 -22.86
N GLN A 43 1.94 9.72 -21.88
CA GLN A 43 0.50 9.98 -21.97
C GLN A 43 0.20 11.34 -21.34
N ARG A 44 -0.86 12.01 -21.79
CA ARG A 44 -1.39 13.17 -21.06
C ARG A 44 -2.14 12.63 -19.84
N LEU A 45 -1.93 13.25 -18.69
CA LEU A 45 -2.52 12.80 -17.43
C LEU A 45 -4.07 12.84 -17.45
N GLY A 46 -4.67 13.68 -18.30
CA GLY A 46 -6.13 13.75 -18.49
C GLY A 46 -6.67 12.86 -19.61
N ASP A 47 -5.81 12.23 -20.43
CA ASP A 47 -6.22 11.31 -21.50
C ASP A 47 -6.14 9.84 -21.06
N SER A 48 -5.51 9.57 -19.92
CA SER A 48 -5.66 8.28 -19.23
C SER A 48 -7.01 8.29 -18.53
N ASP A 49 -7.84 7.26 -18.77
CA ASP A 49 -8.86 6.87 -17.79
C ASP A 49 -8.18 6.95 -16.42
N VAL A 50 -8.77 7.71 -15.48
CA VAL A 50 -8.24 7.90 -14.11
C VAL A 50 -7.62 6.58 -13.69
N VAL A 51 -6.28 6.54 -13.51
CA VAL A 51 -5.58 5.30 -13.23
C VAL A 51 -6.10 4.81 -11.88
N ASP A 52 -7.13 3.98 -11.92
CA ASP A 52 -7.77 3.42 -10.75
C ASP A 52 -6.73 2.54 -10.07
N ILE A 53 -6.21 3.02 -8.95
CA ILE A 53 -5.17 2.31 -8.22
C ILE A 53 -5.89 1.21 -7.47
N GLY A 54 -5.98 0.03 -8.09
CA GLY A 54 -6.57 -1.14 -7.45
C GLY A 54 -5.96 -1.40 -6.08
N ALA A 55 -6.79 -1.80 -5.13
CA ALA A 55 -6.37 -2.08 -3.75
C ALA A 55 -6.47 -3.58 -3.43
N ILE A 56 -5.74 -4.00 -2.40
CA ILE A 56 -5.90 -5.28 -1.70
C ILE A 56 -6.39 -4.96 -0.29
N PRO A 57 -7.57 -5.43 0.13
CA PRO A 57 -8.09 -5.20 1.48
C PRO A 57 -7.10 -5.69 2.55
N THR A 58 -7.09 -5.02 3.69
CA THR A 58 -6.12 -5.33 4.75
C THR A 58 -6.60 -6.39 5.74
N GLY A 59 -7.87 -6.78 5.65
CA GLY A 59 -8.55 -7.61 6.64
C GLY A 59 -8.96 -6.82 7.89
N SER A 60 -8.84 -5.49 7.85
CA SER A 60 -9.29 -4.54 8.87
C SER A 60 -10.06 -3.41 8.19
N LEU A 61 -11.35 -3.31 8.47
CA LEU A 61 -12.22 -2.29 7.87
C LEU A 61 -11.75 -0.88 8.25
N SER A 62 -11.36 -0.65 9.50
CA SER A 62 -10.85 0.63 9.96
C SER A 62 -9.53 1.01 9.29
N LEU A 63 -8.66 0.02 9.02
CA LEU A 63 -7.41 0.26 8.29
C LEU A 63 -7.67 0.54 6.80
N ASP A 64 -8.61 -0.15 6.18
CA ASP A 64 -9.02 0.10 4.79
C ASP A 64 -9.58 1.51 4.62
N LEU A 65 -10.42 1.97 5.57
CA LEU A 65 -10.91 3.35 5.65
C LEU A 65 -9.79 4.37 5.91
N ALA A 66 -8.86 4.06 6.80
CA ALA A 66 -7.71 4.92 7.08
C ALA A 66 -6.75 5.03 5.88
N LEU A 67 -6.69 4.01 5.03
CA LEU A 67 -5.92 4.01 3.79
C LEU A 67 -6.59 4.79 2.67
N GLY A 68 -7.92 4.97 2.72
CA GLY A 68 -8.71 5.84 1.85
C GLY A 68 -8.95 5.32 0.43
N ILE A 69 -8.37 4.17 0.07
CA ILE A 69 -8.64 3.49 -1.20
C ILE A 69 -9.19 2.07 -0.98
N GLY A 70 -9.64 1.76 0.24
CA GLY A 70 -10.15 0.44 0.59
C GLY A 70 -9.09 -0.65 0.78
N GLY A 71 -7.81 -0.29 0.92
CA GLY A 71 -6.74 -1.25 1.18
C GLY A 71 -5.35 -0.79 0.78
N VAL A 72 -4.40 -1.72 0.65
CA VAL A 72 -3.04 -1.43 0.20
C VAL A 72 -2.96 -1.38 -1.33
N PRO A 73 -2.23 -0.42 -1.93
CA PRO A 73 -2.23 -0.21 -3.37
C PRO A 73 -1.46 -1.29 -4.13
N ARG A 74 -2.07 -1.81 -5.20
CA ARG A 74 -1.47 -2.74 -6.16
C ARG A 74 -0.28 -2.14 -6.89
N GLY A 75 0.71 -2.97 -7.20
CA GLY A 75 1.92 -2.57 -7.92
C GLY A 75 2.85 -1.64 -7.16
N ARG A 76 2.71 -1.53 -5.83
CA ARG A 76 3.47 -0.60 -4.98
C ARG A 76 4.19 -1.31 -3.85
N VAL A 77 5.17 -0.59 -3.29
CA VAL A 77 5.86 -0.99 -2.05
C VAL A 77 5.10 -0.44 -0.85
N VAL A 78 4.88 -1.28 0.16
CA VAL A 78 4.33 -0.94 1.47
C VAL A 78 5.36 -1.30 2.54
N GLU A 79 5.54 -0.45 3.55
CA GLU A 79 6.36 -0.79 4.72
C GLU A 79 5.46 -0.86 5.96
N ILE A 80 5.47 -1.99 6.66
CA ILE A 80 4.84 -2.16 7.97
C ILE A 80 5.94 -2.24 9.01
N TYR A 81 5.96 -1.31 9.96
CA TYR A 81 6.99 -1.27 10.98
C TYR A 81 6.41 -0.97 12.36
N GLY A 82 7.20 -1.26 13.40
CA GLY A 82 6.75 -1.09 14.78
C GLY A 82 7.57 -1.91 15.76
N PRO A 83 7.25 -1.84 17.06
CA PRO A 83 7.89 -2.63 18.11
C PRO A 83 7.76 -4.15 17.86
N GLU A 84 8.55 -4.94 18.59
CA GLU A 84 8.33 -6.39 18.66
C GLU A 84 6.94 -6.70 19.22
N SER A 85 6.35 -7.81 18.75
CA SER A 85 5.02 -8.27 19.17
C SER A 85 3.88 -7.23 19.03
N SER A 86 4.03 -6.24 18.15
CA SER A 86 3.00 -5.24 17.89
C SER A 86 1.90 -5.70 16.91
N GLY A 87 2.08 -6.86 16.27
CA GLY A 87 1.11 -7.42 15.31
C GLY A 87 1.45 -7.22 13.83
N LYS A 88 2.68 -6.79 13.50
CA LYS A 88 3.13 -6.55 12.10
C LYS A 88 2.88 -7.74 11.18
N THR A 89 3.37 -8.92 11.57
CA THR A 89 3.22 -10.16 10.80
C THR A 89 1.74 -10.57 10.72
N THR A 90 0.98 -10.45 11.81
CA THR A 90 -0.47 -10.71 11.80
C THR A 90 -1.21 -9.83 10.78
N VAL A 91 -0.94 -8.53 10.75
CA VAL A 91 -1.53 -7.60 9.77
C VAL A 91 -1.14 -7.98 8.34
N ALA A 92 0.12 -8.36 8.10
CA ALA A 92 0.58 -8.80 6.79
C ALA A 92 -0.06 -10.13 6.35
N LEU A 93 -0.28 -11.07 7.28
CA LEU A 93 -0.96 -12.33 7.00
C LEU A 93 -2.44 -12.13 6.68
N HIS A 94 -3.12 -11.16 7.32
CA HIS A 94 -4.48 -10.78 6.91
C HIS A 94 -4.52 -10.19 5.49
N MET A 95 -3.56 -9.34 5.12
CA MET A 95 -3.46 -8.84 3.73
C MET A 95 -3.22 -9.98 2.73
N ILE A 96 -2.47 -11.03 3.10
CA ILE A 96 -2.31 -12.24 2.29
C ILE A 96 -3.64 -12.98 2.16
N ALA A 97 -4.33 -13.23 3.28
CA ALA A 97 -5.61 -13.93 3.30
C ALA A 97 -6.65 -13.21 2.41
N GLU A 98 -6.73 -11.89 2.49
CA GLU A 98 -7.62 -11.09 1.63
C GLU A 98 -7.22 -11.15 0.15
N ALA A 99 -5.93 -11.11 -0.17
CA ALA A 99 -5.47 -11.30 -1.55
C ALA A 99 -5.88 -12.67 -2.11
N GLN A 100 -5.74 -13.73 -1.32
CA GLN A 100 -6.14 -15.09 -1.70
C GLN A 100 -7.67 -15.24 -1.84
N LYS A 101 -8.46 -14.63 -0.95
CA LYS A 101 -9.93 -14.58 -1.07
C LYS A 101 -10.40 -13.94 -2.37
N LEU A 102 -9.66 -12.96 -2.88
CA LEU A 102 -9.89 -12.34 -4.18
C LEU A 102 -9.42 -13.20 -5.37
N GLY A 103 -8.96 -14.42 -5.12
CA GLY A 103 -8.43 -15.34 -6.14
C GLY A 103 -7.00 -15.04 -6.58
N GLY A 104 -6.30 -14.15 -5.86
CA GLY A 104 -4.92 -13.78 -6.14
C GLY A 104 -3.90 -14.77 -5.58
N VAL A 105 -2.66 -14.70 -6.07
CA VAL A 105 -1.55 -15.54 -5.59
C VAL A 105 -0.67 -14.75 -4.64
N ALA A 106 -0.34 -15.35 -3.50
CA ALA A 106 0.50 -14.75 -2.47
C ALA A 106 1.83 -15.48 -2.30
N ALA A 107 2.87 -14.71 -1.95
CA ALA A 107 4.15 -15.25 -1.53
C ALA A 107 4.63 -14.63 -0.21
N PHE A 108 5.32 -15.43 0.58
CA PHE A 108 5.92 -15.04 1.86
C PHE A 108 7.41 -15.39 1.85
N ILE A 109 8.27 -14.37 2.00
CA ILE A 109 9.71 -14.51 2.14
C ILE A 109 10.03 -14.38 3.62
N ASP A 110 10.21 -15.52 4.28
CA ASP A 110 10.47 -15.64 5.71
C ASP A 110 11.98 -15.60 5.96
N ALA A 111 12.53 -14.39 6.06
CA ALA A 111 13.91 -14.15 6.42
C ALA A 111 14.16 -14.28 7.94
N GLU A 112 13.13 -14.15 8.78
CA GLU A 112 13.22 -14.36 10.24
C GLU A 112 13.11 -15.85 10.66
N HIS A 113 12.71 -16.73 9.74
CA HIS A 113 12.52 -18.17 9.97
C HIS A 113 11.51 -18.43 11.10
N ALA A 114 10.46 -17.60 11.15
CA ALA A 114 9.53 -17.51 12.29
C ALA A 114 8.05 -17.67 11.88
N LEU A 115 7.75 -17.97 10.62
CA LEU A 115 6.38 -18.18 10.17
C LEU A 115 5.81 -19.49 10.75
N ASP A 116 4.67 -19.39 11.46
CA ASP A 116 3.89 -20.55 11.94
C ASP A 116 2.72 -20.84 10.97
N PRO A 117 2.74 -21.98 10.25
CA PRO A 117 1.67 -22.34 9.31
C PRO A 117 0.30 -22.48 9.97
N ASN A 118 0.22 -23.03 11.18
CA ASN A 118 -1.07 -23.21 11.86
C ASN A 118 -1.67 -21.87 12.27
N TYR A 119 -0.81 -20.94 12.71
CA TYR A 119 -1.25 -19.60 13.03
C TYR A 119 -1.74 -18.89 11.77
N ALA A 120 -1.01 -18.97 10.65
CA ALA A 120 -1.43 -18.38 9.38
C ALA A 120 -2.75 -18.97 8.86
N GLU A 121 -2.94 -20.28 8.94
CA GLU A 121 -4.20 -20.95 8.56
C GLU A 121 -5.38 -20.43 9.38
N ASN A 122 -5.21 -20.28 10.69
CA ASN A 122 -6.23 -19.71 11.57
C ASN A 122 -6.59 -18.25 11.24
N LEU A 123 -5.69 -17.51 10.58
CA LEU A 123 -5.96 -16.15 10.08
C LEU A 123 -6.68 -16.14 8.72
N GLY A 124 -6.97 -17.32 8.15
CA GLY A 124 -7.63 -17.48 6.86
C GLY A 124 -6.67 -17.50 5.67
N VAL A 125 -5.38 -17.71 5.91
CA VAL A 125 -4.40 -17.90 4.83
C VAL A 125 -4.55 -19.32 4.27
N ASP A 126 -4.67 -19.42 2.95
CA ASP A 126 -4.62 -20.70 2.24
C ASP A 126 -3.16 -21.17 2.17
N ILE A 127 -2.81 -22.09 3.08
CA ILE A 127 -1.45 -22.61 3.25
C ILE A 127 -1.02 -23.47 2.05
N ASP A 128 -1.96 -24.21 1.45
CA ASP A 128 -1.65 -25.11 0.34
C ASP A 128 -1.19 -24.34 -0.90
N ASN A 129 -1.71 -23.12 -1.08
CA ASN A 129 -1.40 -22.25 -2.21
C ASN A 129 -0.45 -21.09 -1.86
N LEU A 130 0.01 -20.96 -0.61
CA LEU A 130 0.97 -19.92 -0.22
C LEU A 130 2.39 -20.31 -0.65
N ILE A 131 3.01 -19.47 -1.49
CA ILE A 131 4.42 -19.66 -1.87
C ILE A 131 5.31 -19.18 -0.73
N VAL A 132 6.10 -20.08 -0.13
CA VAL A 132 7.02 -19.72 0.96
C VAL A 132 8.47 -19.87 0.51
N SER A 133 9.31 -18.90 0.87
CA SER A 133 10.76 -18.96 0.68
C SER A 133 11.48 -18.60 1.97
N GLN A 134 12.45 -19.42 2.37
CA GLN A 134 13.37 -19.16 3.49
C GLN A 134 14.78 -18.91 2.93
N PRO A 135 15.14 -17.65 2.65
CA PRO A 135 16.45 -17.32 2.09
C PRO A 135 17.57 -17.42 3.14
N ASP A 136 18.78 -17.70 2.65
CA ASP A 136 20.02 -17.74 3.43
C ASP A 136 20.61 -16.34 3.65
N TYR A 137 20.42 -15.41 2.70
CA TYR A 137 20.97 -14.06 2.75
C TYR A 137 20.10 -13.02 2.03
N GLY A 138 20.33 -11.74 2.32
CA GLY A 138 19.50 -10.62 1.89
C GLY A 138 19.42 -10.44 0.37
N GLU A 139 20.52 -10.62 -0.36
CA GLU A 139 20.50 -10.56 -1.83
C GLU A 139 19.57 -11.62 -2.42
N GLN A 140 19.66 -12.88 -1.95
CA GLN A 140 18.82 -13.98 -2.41
C GLN A 140 17.34 -13.69 -2.16
N ALA A 141 16.99 -13.20 -0.98
CA ALA A 141 15.62 -12.83 -0.65
C ALA A 141 15.05 -11.79 -1.64
N LEU A 142 15.84 -10.77 -1.98
CA LEU A 142 15.41 -9.69 -2.87
C LEU A 142 15.41 -10.11 -4.34
N GLU A 143 16.28 -11.04 -4.75
CA GLU A 143 16.27 -11.67 -6.08
C GLU A 143 15.04 -12.56 -6.26
N ILE A 144 14.69 -13.37 -5.26
CA ILE A 144 13.45 -14.17 -5.27
C ILE A 144 12.23 -13.26 -5.38
N CYS A 145 12.18 -12.16 -4.61
CA CYS A 145 11.11 -11.16 -4.73
C CYS A 145 11.04 -10.56 -6.15
N GLU A 146 12.20 -10.23 -6.75
CA GLU A 146 12.28 -9.69 -8.11
C GLU A 146 11.72 -10.67 -9.15
N ASP A 147 12.11 -11.95 -9.07
CA ASP A 147 11.68 -12.99 -10.00
C ASP A 147 10.19 -13.31 -9.86
N LEU A 148 9.69 -13.40 -8.63
CA LEU A 148 8.27 -13.59 -8.33
C LEU A 148 7.44 -12.43 -8.89
N ALA A 149 7.84 -11.18 -8.65
CA ALA A 149 7.14 -10.03 -9.21
C ALA A 149 7.19 -9.98 -10.74
N ARG A 150 8.35 -10.32 -11.33
CA ARG A 150 8.55 -10.31 -12.78
C ARG A 150 7.70 -11.36 -13.51
N SER A 151 7.34 -12.45 -12.83
CA SER A 151 6.45 -13.47 -13.39
C SER A 151 5.08 -12.92 -13.80
N GLY A 152 4.62 -11.83 -13.15
CA GLY A 152 3.29 -11.27 -13.34
C GLY A 152 2.16 -12.14 -12.78
N ALA A 153 2.48 -13.24 -12.10
CA ALA A 153 1.51 -14.19 -11.56
C ALA A 153 1.24 -13.98 -10.06
N ILE A 154 1.96 -13.09 -9.39
CA ILE A 154 1.87 -12.86 -7.94
C ILE A 154 1.22 -11.50 -7.66
N ASP A 155 0.17 -11.51 -6.85
CA ASP A 155 -0.57 -10.32 -6.43
C ASP A 155 0.09 -9.62 -5.24
N ILE A 156 0.57 -10.41 -4.28
CA ILE A 156 1.15 -9.90 -3.04
C ILE A 156 2.37 -10.70 -2.61
N ILE A 157 3.44 -9.99 -2.20
CA ILE A 157 4.65 -10.58 -1.63
C ILE A 157 4.91 -9.92 -0.28
N VAL A 158 5.01 -10.70 0.78
CA VAL A 158 5.45 -10.23 2.10
C VAL A 158 6.89 -10.64 2.33
N ILE A 159 7.72 -9.73 2.86
CA ILE A 159 9.09 -10.00 3.29
C ILE A 159 9.18 -9.73 4.79
N ASP A 160 9.39 -10.79 5.57
CA ASP A 160 9.51 -10.76 7.04
C ASP A 160 10.91 -11.20 7.46
N SER A 161 11.85 -10.31 7.79
CA SER A 161 11.75 -8.84 7.81
C SER A 161 13.00 -8.20 7.20
N VAL A 162 12.92 -6.89 6.94
CA VAL A 162 14.07 -6.10 6.44
C VAL A 162 15.29 -6.22 7.35
N ALA A 163 15.07 -6.34 8.67
CA ALA A 163 16.17 -6.43 9.63
C ALA A 163 16.98 -7.73 9.42
N ALA A 164 16.32 -8.81 8.97
CA ALA A 164 16.93 -10.10 8.68
C ALA A 164 17.52 -10.21 7.26
N LEU A 165 17.39 -9.18 6.41
CA LEU A 165 18.04 -9.14 5.09
C LEU A 165 19.54 -8.83 5.23
N VAL A 166 20.29 -9.78 5.78
CA VAL A 166 21.73 -9.64 6.04
C VAL A 166 22.50 -9.91 4.74
N PRO A 167 23.35 -8.99 4.26
CA PRO A 167 24.14 -9.20 3.05
C PRO A 167 25.05 -10.43 3.18
N ARG A 168 25.23 -11.17 2.09
CA ARG A 168 26.11 -12.36 2.08
C ARG A 168 27.51 -12.09 2.63
N ALA A 169 28.10 -10.95 2.25
CA ALA A 169 29.44 -10.55 2.71
C ALA A 169 29.52 -10.34 4.24
N GLU A 170 28.40 -10.06 4.90
CA GLU A 170 28.33 -9.93 6.36
C GLU A 170 28.17 -11.30 7.03
N ILE A 171 27.45 -12.24 6.40
CA ILE A 171 27.31 -13.63 6.87
C ILE A 171 28.64 -14.39 6.74
N ASP A 172 29.34 -14.21 5.62
CA ASP A 172 30.62 -14.88 5.34
C ASP A 172 31.80 -14.25 6.11
N GLY A 173 31.60 -13.08 6.73
CA GLY A 173 32.61 -12.33 7.50
C GLY A 173 32.76 -12.80 8.96
N GLU A 174 33.78 -12.29 9.66
CA GLU A 174 33.97 -12.59 11.07
C GLU A 174 33.15 -11.64 11.97
N MET A 175 32.72 -12.14 13.14
CA MET A 175 32.05 -11.30 14.13
C MET A 175 32.96 -10.15 14.57
N GLY A 176 32.54 -8.91 14.29
CA GLY A 176 33.31 -7.70 14.60
C GLY A 176 33.91 -7.01 13.38
N ASP A 177 33.82 -7.62 12.19
CA ASP A 177 34.17 -6.96 10.94
C ASP A 177 33.27 -5.75 10.68
N ALA A 178 33.86 -4.67 10.18
CA ALA A 178 33.14 -3.43 9.92
C ALA A 178 32.36 -3.52 8.59
N SER A 179 31.09 -3.91 8.66
CA SER A 179 30.15 -3.98 7.52
C SER A 179 29.28 -2.72 7.38
N VAL A 180 29.85 -1.52 7.58
CA VAL A 180 29.06 -0.28 7.71
C VAL A 180 28.25 0.02 6.43
N GLY A 181 26.92 -0.08 6.55
CA GLY A 181 25.97 0.36 5.54
C GLY A 181 25.78 -0.59 4.35
N LEU A 182 26.26 -1.83 4.41
CA LEU A 182 26.05 -2.82 3.35
C LEU A 182 24.56 -3.06 3.11
N GLN A 183 23.79 -3.32 4.16
CA GLN A 183 22.34 -3.53 4.07
C GLN A 183 21.60 -2.33 3.45
N ALA A 184 21.99 -1.10 3.82
CA ALA A 184 21.37 0.10 3.25
C ALA A 184 21.65 0.26 1.74
N ARG A 185 22.83 -0.14 1.28
CA ARG A 185 23.20 -0.14 -0.15
C ARG A 185 22.42 -1.22 -0.91
N LEU A 186 22.33 -2.42 -0.34
CA LEU A 186 21.54 -3.52 -0.88
C LEU A 186 20.08 -3.09 -1.08
N MET A 187 19.44 -2.57 -0.04
CA MET A 187 18.07 -2.07 -0.11
C MET A 187 17.91 -0.96 -1.16
N SER A 188 18.86 -0.03 -1.25
CA SER A 188 18.83 1.04 -2.26
C SER A 188 18.88 0.51 -3.70
N GLN A 189 19.66 -0.54 -3.93
CA GLN A 189 19.77 -1.19 -5.24
C GLN A 189 18.50 -1.99 -5.57
N ALA A 190 18.01 -2.79 -4.62
CA ALA A 190 16.81 -3.59 -4.80
C ALA A 190 15.58 -2.73 -5.06
N MET A 191 15.35 -1.68 -4.26
CA MET A 191 14.21 -0.78 -4.44
C MET A 191 14.19 -0.12 -5.83
N ARG A 192 15.37 0.24 -6.37
CA ARG A 192 15.48 0.83 -7.71
C ARG A 192 15.05 -0.14 -8.81
N LYS A 193 15.33 -1.44 -8.64
CA LYS A 193 14.91 -2.48 -9.59
C LYS A 193 13.42 -2.81 -9.43
N LEU A 194 13.00 -3.06 -8.20
CA LEU A 194 11.64 -3.53 -7.89
C LEU A 194 10.58 -2.50 -8.28
N ALA A 195 10.77 -1.21 -7.99
CA ALA A 195 9.72 -0.20 -8.18
C ALA A 195 9.12 -0.18 -9.60
N GLY A 196 9.96 -0.35 -10.63
CA GLY A 196 9.48 -0.39 -12.02
C GLY A 196 8.84 -1.73 -12.42
N ILE A 197 9.22 -2.83 -11.77
CA ILE A 197 8.66 -4.17 -12.01
C ILE A 197 7.28 -4.26 -11.36
N LEU A 198 7.17 -3.87 -10.09
CA LEU A 198 5.92 -3.92 -9.33
C LEU A 198 4.80 -3.16 -10.01
N ASN A 199 5.09 -1.95 -10.50
CA ASN A 199 4.09 -1.14 -11.20
C ASN A 199 3.62 -1.77 -12.53
N LYS A 200 4.43 -2.62 -13.16
CA LYS A 200 4.06 -3.31 -14.41
C LYS A 200 3.34 -4.63 -14.15
N SER A 201 3.69 -5.32 -13.06
CA SER A 201 3.09 -6.60 -12.68
C SER A 201 1.85 -6.46 -11.80
N ASN A 202 1.53 -5.25 -11.34
CA ASN A 202 0.51 -4.99 -10.31
C ASN A 202 0.73 -5.75 -8.99
N THR A 203 1.95 -6.24 -8.75
CA THR A 203 2.32 -6.94 -7.51
C THR A 203 2.55 -5.94 -6.37
N THR A 204 1.84 -6.10 -5.25
CA THR A 204 2.12 -5.37 -4.01
C THR A 204 3.25 -6.06 -3.25
N VAL A 205 4.27 -5.31 -2.83
CA VAL A 205 5.31 -5.85 -1.93
C VAL A 205 5.23 -5.19 -0.57
N ILE A 206 5.04 -5.99 0.46
CA ILE A 206 5.02 -5.57 1.85
C ILE A 206 6.36 -5.93 2.49
N PHE A 207 7.04 -4.92 3.01
CA PHE A 207 8.22 -5.11 3.86
C PHE A 207 7.82 -4.96 5.32
N ILE A 208 8.00 -6.01 6.10
CA ILE A 208 7.95 -5.92 7.56
C ILE A 208 9.30 -5.40 8.05
N ASN A 209 9.27 -4.47 9.00
CA ASN A 209 10.48 -3.85 9.52
C ASN A 209 10.38 -3.64 11.04
N GLN A 210 11.54 -3.58 11.67
CA GLN A 210 11.66 -3.38 13.11
C GLN A 210 12.11 -1.95 13.40
N LEU A 211 11.72 -1.45 14.58
CA LEU A 211 12.25 -0.21 15.12
C LEU A 211 13.64 -0.42 15.75
N ARG A 212 14.49 0.58 15.60
CA ARG A 212 15.79 0.74 16.25
C ARG A 212 15.90 2.18 16.73
N GLU A 213 16.76 2.43 17.72
CA GLU A 213 17.04 3.78 18.19
C GLU A 213 18.34 4.31 17.60
N LYS A 214 18.32 5.57 17.14
CA LYS A 214 19.53 6.26 16.70
C LYS A 214 20.26 6.84 17.92
N ILE A 215 21.44 6.31 18.20
CA ILE A 215 22.33 6.80 19.26
C ILE A 215 22.70 8.27 18.98
N GLY A 216 22.66 9.12 20.02
CA GLY A 216 23.10 10.51 19.96
C GLY A 216 22.04 11.53 19.54
N VAL A 217 20.76 11.14 19.43
CA VAL A 217 19.64 12.08 19.23
C VAL A 217 19.20 12.62 20.59
N MET A 218 19.49 13.90 20.87
CA MET A 218 19.10 14.57 22.11
C MET A 218 17.73 15.28 22.03
N PHE A 219 17.17 15.44 20.82
CA PHE A 219 15.89 16.12 20.60
C PHE A 219 15.11 15.46 19.45
N GLY A 220 13.80 15.28 19.62
CA GLY A 220 12.91 14.60 18.66
C GLY A 220 12.76 13.10 18.90
N ASN A 221 12.13 12.39 17.95
CA ASN A 221 11.95 10.94 18.03
C ASN A 221 13.25 10.21 17.62
N PRO A 222 13.88 9.41 18.50
CA PRO A 222 15.10 8.65 18.17
C PRO A 222 14.83 7.41 17.31
N GLU A 223 13.57 6.99 17.14
CA GLU A 223 13.20 5.78 16.41
C GLU A 223 13.51 5.87 14.92
N THR A 224 14.06 4.80 14.37
CA THR A 224 14.29 4.59 12.94
C THR A 224 14.05 3.14 12.55
N THR A 225 13.78 2.88 11.28
CA THR A 225 13.69 1.54 10.71
C THR A 225 15.03 1.08 10.14
N THR A 226 15.20 -0.25 10.00
CA THR A 226 16.40 -0.87 9.43
C THR A 226 16.43 -0.78 7.89
N GLY A 227 17.55 -1.14 7.24
CA GLY A 227 17.66 -1.09 5.77
C GLY A 227 17.94 0.31 5.17
N GLY A 228 18.29 1.29 6.01
CA GLY A 228 18.62 2.64 5.55
C GLY A 228 17.38 3.48 5.18
N ARG A 229 17.54 4.44 4.25
CA ARG A 229 16.48 5.39 3.88
C ARG A 229 15.69 4.99 2.64
N ALA A 230 16.20 4.06 1.84
CA ALA A 230 15.63 3.73 0.53
C ALA A 230 14.15 3.33 0.65
N LEU A 231 13.85 2.34 1.49
CA LEU A 231 12.50 1.85 1.70
C LEU A 231 11.52 2.99 2.05
N LYS A 232 11.90 3.88 2.99
CA LYS A 232 11.08 5.05 3.36
C LYS A 232 10.69 5.93 2.17
N PHE A 233 11.52 6.07 1.15
CA PHE A 233 11.23 6.88 -0.04
C PHE A 233 10.40 6.13 -1.08
N TYR A 234 10.74 4.86 -1.31
CA TYR A 234 10.09 4.02 -2.32
C TYR A 234 8.71 3.53 -1.88
N SER A 235 8.48 3.29 -0.59
CA SER A 235 7.16 2.92 -0.07
C SER A 235 6.12 3.96 -0.45
N SER A 236 5.00 3.52 -1.02
CA SER A 236 3.82 4.36 -1.26
C SER A 236 3.02 4.51 0.03
N VAL A 237 2.93 3.44 0.81
CA VAL A 237 2.28 3.42 2.12
C VAL A 237 3.29 3.01 3.18
N ARG A 238 3.25 3.66 4.35
CA ARG A 238 4.02 3.24 5.53
C ARG A 238 3.08 3.20 6.73
N LEU A 239 3.09 2.07 7.43
CA LEU A 239 2.23 1.77 8.58
C LEU A 239 3.09 1.62 9.84
N ASP A 240 2.79 2.42 10.87
CA ASP A 240 3.37 2.29 12.22
C ASP A 240 2.38 1.52 13.10
N VAL A 241 2.71 0.26 13.40
CA VAL A 241 1.87 -0.68 14.14
C VAL A 241 2.34 -0.76 15.59
N ARG A 242 1.47 -0.41 16.55
CA ARG A 242 1.77 -0.43 17.98
C ARG A 242 0.65 -1.08 18.78
N ARG A 243 1.03 -1.89 19.76
CA ARG A 243 0.11 -2.28 20.84
C ARG A 243 -0.14 -1.07 21.73
N ILE A 244 -1.40 -0.75 21.97
CA ILE A 244 -1.83 0.32 22.88
C ILE A 244 -2.37 -0.21 24.20
N GLU A 245 -3.04 -1.36 24.20
CA GLU A 245 -3.62 -1.96 25.40
C GLU A 245 -3.56 -3.50 25.35
N ARG A 246 -3.60 -4.15 26.52
CA ARG A 246 -3.79 -5.60 26.63
C ARG A 246 -5.27 -5.91 26.83
N ILE A 247 -5.76 -6.95 26.19
CA ILE A 247 -7.14 -7.41 26.34
C ILE A 247 -7.12 -8.64 27.23
N SER A 248 -7.73 -8.54 28.42
CA SER A 248 -7.74 -9.61 29.40
C SER A 248 -9.14 -10.14 29.68
N LYS A 249 -9.27 -11.46 29.87
CA LYS A 249 -10.48 -12.10 30.40
C LYS A 249 -10.14 -12.72 31.75
N GLY A 250 -10.50 -12.04 32.83
CA GLY A 250 -10.00 -12.38 34.17
C GLY A 250 -8.49 -12.09 34.27
N ASP A 251 -7.71 -13.09 34.67
CA ASP A 251 -6.24 -12.98 34.80
C ASP A 251 -5.49 -13.35 33.51
N GLU A 252 -6.19 -13.86 32.49
CA GLU A 252 -5.59 -14.30 31.24
C GLU A 252 -5.57 -13.19 30.19
N ASN A 253 -4.41 -12.95 29.57
CA ASN A 253 -4.27 -12.01 28.45
C ASN A 253 -4.66 -12.72 27.14
N ILE A 254 -5.80 -12.37 26.58
CA ILE A 254 -6.39 -13.02 25.41
C ILE A 254 -6.09 -12.28 24.09
N GLY A 255 -5.54 -11.07 24.16
CA GLY A 255 -5.22 -10.30 22.97
C GLY A 255 -4.61 -8.94 23.26
N ASN A 256 -4.47 -8.12 22.23
CA ASN A 256 -3.96 -6.76 22.33
C ASN A 256 -4.84 -5.82 21.51
N ARG A 257 -5.16 -4.65 22.06
CA ARG A 257 -5.67 -3.54 21.24
C ARG A 257 -4.48 -2.93 20.51
N THR A 258 -4.58 -2.85 19.20
CA THR A 258 -3.52 -2.43 18.30
C THR A 258 -3.95 -1.18 17.56
N ARG A 259 -3.03 -0.22 17.45
CA ARG A 259 -3.18 0.97 16.64
C ARG A 259 -2.24 0.91 15.46
N VAL A 260 -2.75 1.21 14.28
CA VAL A 260 -1.97 1.37 13.05
C VAL A 260 -2.10 2.80 12.57
N ARG A 261 -0.97 3.51 12.50
CA ARG A 261 -0.93 4.87 11.96
C ARG A 261 -0.38 4.86 10.54
N VAL A 262 -1.11 5.49 9.61
CA VAL A 262 -0.68 5.67 8.23
C VAL A 262 0.30 6.85 8.16
N VAL A 263 1.58 6.62 8.47
CA VAL A 263 2.59 7.70 8.53
C VAL A 263 3.04 8.23 7.17
N LYS A 264 2.73 7.48 6.10
CA LYS A 264 2.93 7.90 4.72
C LYS A 264 1.84 7.27 3.86
N ASN A 265 1.24 8.07 2.99
CA ASN A 265 0.29 7.64 1.99
C ASN A 265 0.51 8.48 0.73
N LYS A 266 0.72 7.82 -0.42
CA LYS A 266 0.89 8.48 -1.74
C LYS A 266 -0.35 8.34 -2.62
N VAL A 267 -1.36 7.60 -2.17
CA VAL A 267 -2.55 7.26 -2.96
C VAL A 267 -3.81 7.89 -2.37
N ALA A 268 -3.77 8.30 -1.10
CA ALA A 268 -4.81 9.06 -0.42
C ALA A 268 -4.19 9.93 0.71
N PRO A 269 -4.97 10.77 1.42
CA PRO A 269 -4.47 11.57 2.52
C PRO A 269 -3.77 10.74 3.62
N PRO A 270 -2.56 11.12 4.07
CA PRO A 270 -1.86 10.42 5.15
C PRO A 270 -2.35 10.81 6.55
N PHE A 271 -1.80 10.16 7.56
CA PHE A 271 -1.93 10.43 9.01
C PHE A 271 -3.24 10.04 9.67
N LYS A 272 -4.15 9.39 8.96
CA LYS A 272 -5.25 8.64 9.57
C LYS A 272 -4.72 7.51 10.45
N GLU A 273 -5.48 7.15 11.48
CA GLU A 273 -5.19 6.06 12.41
C GLU A 273 -6.33 5.06 12.35
N ALA A 274 -6.01 3.79 12.53
CA ALA A 274 -6.94 2.69 12.66
C ALA A 274 -6.67 1.97 13.98
N GLU A 275 -7.72 1.56 14.68
CA GLU A 275 -7.62 0.77 15.91
C GLU A 275 -8.48 -0.47 15.81
N PHE A 276 -7.90 -1.61 16.20
CA PHE A 276 -8.60 -2.88 16.20
C PHE A 276 -8.02 -3.82 17.25
N ASP A 277 -8.80 -4.82 17.63
CA ASP A 277 -8.39 -5.83 18.59
C ASP A 277 -7.73 -7.01 17.86
N LEU A 278 -6.50 -7.35 18.25
CA LEU A 278 -5.80 -8.58 17.85
C LEU A 278 -6.00 -9.65 18.91
N ILE A 279 -6.85 -10.64 18.62
CA ILE A 279 -7.13 -11.76 19.50
C ILE A 279 -6.16 -12.91 19.17
N PHE A 280 -5.52 -13.48 20.18
CA PHE A 280 -4.54 -14.56 19.97
C PHE A 280 -5.23 -15.79 19.35
N GLY A 281 -4.59 -16.36 18.32
CA GLY A 281 -5.13 -17.49 17.56
C GLY A 281 -6.30 -17.17 16.61
N LYS A 282 -6.90 -15.98 16.67
CA LYS A 282 -7.99 -15.56 15.77
C LYS A 282 -7.62 -14.41 14.82
N GLY A 283 -6.67 -13.56 15.21
CA GLY A 283 -6.28 -12.39 14.40
C GLY A 283 -7.08 -11.14 14.72
N ILE A 284 -7.28 -10.31 13.69
CA ILE A 284 -8.07 -9.08 13.76
C ILE A 284 -9.54 -9.45 14.01
N SER A 285 -10.12 -8.91 15.08
CA SER A 285 -11.51 -9.13 15.45
C SER A 285 -12.44 -8.26 14.60
N ARG A 286 -13.07 -8.85 13.58
CA ARG A 286 -14.11 -8.22 12.75
C ARG A 286 -15.24 -7.64 13.60
N ALA A 287 -15.75 -8.41 14.56
CA ALA A 287 -16.84 -7.99 15.44
C ALA A 287 -16.46 -6.77 16.31
N SER A 288 -15.25 -6.76 16.88
CA SER A 288 -14.75 -5.61 17.65
C SER A 288 -14.67 -4.34 16.81
N GLU A 289 -14.19 -4.48 15.59
CA GLU A 289 -13.93 -3.37 14.68
C GLU A 289 -15.22 -2.77 14.14
N VAL A 290 -16.14 -3.62 13.66
CA VAL A 290 -17.47 -3.20 13.21
C VAL A 290 -18.24 -2.51 14.34
N MET A 291 -18.17 -3.04 15.55
CA MET A 291 -18.81 -2.41 16.71
C MET A 291 -18.23 -1.02 17.02
N ASP A 292 -16.91 -0.84 16.94
CA ASP A 292 -16.28 0.47 17.18
C ASP A 292 -16.69 1.49 16.12
N LEU A 293 -16.63 1.10 14.84
CA LEU A 293 -17.05 1.94 13.73
C LEU A 293 -18.55 2.24 13.76
N ALA A 294 -19.38 1.28 14.18
CA ALA A 294 -20.82 1.48 14.32
C ALA A 294 -21.16 2.50 15.42
N VAL A 295 -20.38 2.55 16.50
CA VAL A 295 -20.55 3.57 17.54
C VAL A 295 -20.06 4.94 17.05
N GLU A 296 -18.96 4.98 16.30
CA GLU A 296 -18.42 6.23 15.74
C GLU A 296 -19.34 6.85 14.68
N SER A 297 -19.97 6.01 13.84
CA SER A 297 -20.93 6.40 12.79
C SER A 297 -22.38 6.55 13.28
N GLU A 298 -22.61 6.45 14.60
CA GLU A 298 -23.94 6.53 15.23
C GLU A 298 -24.95 5.44 14.79
N VAL A 299 -24.51 4.41 14.05
CA VAL A 299 -25.29 3.21 13.73
C VAL A 299 -25.64 2.43 15.00
N MET A 300 -24.73 2.40 15.96
CA MET A 300 -24.94 1.88 17.32
C MET A 300 -24.86 3.00 18.34
N SER A 301 -25.69 2.91 19.38
CA SER A 301 -25.67 3.86 20.49
C SER A 301 -24.98 3.27 21.72
N LYS A 302 -24.17 4.10 22.40
CA LYS A 302 -23.52 3.75 23.66
C LYS A 302 -23.98 4.66 24.78
N SER A 303 -24.65 4.08 25.77
CA SER A 303 -25.12 4.77 26.99
C SER A 303 -24.40 4.22 28.22
N GLY A 304 -23.35 4.92 28.66
CA GLY A 304 -22.45 4.43 29.71
C GLY A 304 -21.70 3.19 29.24
N SER A 305 -21.89 2.06 29.93
CA SER A 305 -21.33 0.76 29.52
C SER A 305 -22.26 -0.08 28.63
N TRP A 306 -23.47 0.40 28.31
CA TRP A 306 -24.43 -0.35 27.50
C TRP A 306 -24.37 0.03 26.03
N TYR A 307 -24.43 -0.98 25.16
CA TYR A 307 -24.53 -0.81 23.71
C TYR A 307 -25.92 -1.23 23.23
N SER A 308 -26.47 -0.46 22.31
CA SER A 308 -27.78 -0.74 21.70
C SER A 308 -27.71 -0.52 20.18
N TYR A 309 -28.48 -1.31 19.45
CA TYR A 309 -28.66 -1.22 18.01
C TYR A 309 -30.15 -1.00 17.72
N GLY A 310 -30.49 0.15 17.15
CA GLY A 310 -31.87 0.64 17.12
C GLY A 310 -32.49 0.70 18.53
N GLU A 311 -33.64 0.06 18.70
CA GLU A 311 -34.31 -0.07 20.02
C GLU A 311 -33.80 -1.26 20.84
N THR A 312 -32.97 -2.13 20.25
CA THR A 312 -32.52 -3.37 20.88
C THR A 312 -31.27 -3.16 21.70
N ARG A 313 -31.32 -3.52 22.98
CA ARG A 313 -30.16 -3.47 23.89
C ARG A 313 -29.32 -4.74 23.72
N LEU A 314 -28.13 -4.60 23.14
CA LEU A 314 -27.26 -5.75 22.84
C LEU A 314 -26.57 -6.29 24.09
N GLY A 315 -25.85 -5.45 24.84
CA GLY A 315 -25.06 -5.94 25.96
C GLY A 315 -24.41 -4.85 26.80
N ASN A 316 -23.90 -5.26 27.96
CA ASN A 316 -23.11 -4.41 28.85
C ASN A 316 -21.62 -4.73 28.69
N GLY A 317 -20.84 -3.72 28.33
CA GLY A 317 -19.41 -3.86 28.10
C GLY A 317 -19.07 -4.34 26.70
N ARG A 318 -17.81 -4.07 26.30
CA ARG A 318 -17.29 -4.39 24.97
C ARG A 318 -17.30 -5.90 24.69
N ASP A 319 -16.81 -6.70 25.63
CA ASP A 319 -16.62 -8.13 25.42
C ASP A 319 -17.94 -8.87 25.23
N ALA A 320 -18.98 -8.53 25.99
CA ALA A 320 -20.29 -9.16 25.86
C ALA A 320 -20.93 -8.88 24.49
N VAL A 321 -20.80 -7.66 23.99
CA VAL A 321 -21.34 -7.27 22.68
C VAL A 321 -20.55 -7.93 21.56
N ARG A 322 -19.22 -7.99 21.67
CA ARG A 322 -18.37 -8.73 20.73
C ARG A 322 -18.80 -10.20 20.65
N GLU A 323 -18.98 -10.88 21.78
CA GLU A 323 -19.43 -12.28 21.81
C GLU A 323 -20.80 -12.46 21.12
N ILE A 324 -21.75 -11.55 21.35
CA ILE A 324 -23.06 -11.58 20.67
C ILE A 324 -22.94 -11.42 19.16
N LEU A 325 -22.08 -10.51 18.70
CA LEU A 325 -21.85 -10.29 17.26
C LEU A 325 -21.07 -11.45 16.62
N GLU A 326 -20.13 -12.07 17.34
CA GLU A 326 -19.43 -13.28 16.88
C GLU A 326 -20.39 -14.48 16.77
N GLU A 327 -21.40 -14.58 17.64
CA GLU A 327 -22.40 -15.66 17.62
C GLU A 327 -23.54 -15.42 16.61
N ASN A 328 -23.72 -14.18 16.13
CA ASN A 328 -24.78 -13.79 15.21
C ASN A 328 -24.22 -13.08 13.97
N GLU A 329 -23.77 -13.89 13.01
CA GLU A 329 -23.17 -13.42 11.75
C GLU A 329 -24.13 -12.56 10.92
N GLU A 330 -25.42 -12.89 10.87
CA GLU A 330 -26.44 -12.10 10.15
C GLU A 330 -26.53 -10.67 10.70
N LEU A 331 -26.52 -10.52 12.04
CA LEU A 331 -26.54 -9.21 12.69
C LEU A 331 -25.24 -8.44 12.47
N LEU A 332 -24.10 -9.12 12.52
CA LEU A 332 -22.80 -8.50 12.26
C LEU A 332 -22.72 -7.97 10.84
N ASP A 333 -23.15 -8.75 9.85
CA ASP A 333 -23.19 -8.37 8.45
C ASP A 333 -24.14 -7.17 8.22
N GLU A 334 -25.33 -7.17 8.82
CA GLU A 334 -26.27 -6.04 8.71
C GLU A 334 -25.67 -4.74 9.27
N ILE A 335 -25.01 -4.81 10.43
CA ILE A 335 -24.37 -3.63 11.03
C ILE A 335 -23.18 -3.18 10.18
N GLU A 336 -22.36 -4.11 9.69
CA GLU A 336 -21.22 -3.78 8.83
C GLU A 336 -21.65 -3.11 7.53
N GLU A 337 -22.73 -3.58 6.89
CA GLU A 337 -23.28 -2.97 5.68
C GLU A 337 -23.66 -1.51 5.94
N LYS A 338 -24.39 -1.22 7.03
CA LYS A 338 -24.75 0.16 7.41
C LYS A 338 -23.55 1.04 7.72
N VAL A 339 -22.51 0.47 8.35
CA VAL A 339 -21.24 1.17 8.60
C VAL A 339 -20.55 1.49 7.27
N ARG A 340 -20.50 0.53 6.35
CA ARG A 340 -19.92 0.74 5.02
C ARG A 340 -20.69 1.81 4.25
N ASP A 341 -22.01 1.77 4.25
CA ASP A 341 -22.84 2.79 3.60
C ASP A 341 -22.54 4.19 4.15
N PHE A 342 -22.38 4.34 5.46
CA PHE A 342 -22.03 5.63 6.07
C PHE A 342 -20.71 6.19 5.54
N TYR A 343 -19.66 5.36 5.45
CA TYR A 343 -18.31 5.81 5.08
C TYR A 343 -18.04 5.83 3.57
N PHE A 344 -18.68 4.98 2.78
CA PHE A 344 -18.42 4.86 1.34
C PHE A 344 -19.44 5.62 0.47
N THR A 345 -20.63 5.94 0.97
CA THR A 345 -21.62 6.73 0.20
C THR A 345 -21.44 8.24 0.37
N SER A 346 -20.81 8.67 1.47
CA SER A 346 -20.58 10.09 1.76
C SER A 346 -19.45 10.71 0.92
N ASP A 347 -18.43 9.93 0.54
CA ASP A 347 -17.34 10.38 -0.34
C ASP A 347 -17.82 10.59 -1.80
N ASP A 348 -18.79 9.79 -2.27
CA ASP A 348 -19.34 9.93 -3.63
C ASP A 348 -20.14 11.23 -3.84
N GLU A 349 -20.79 11.78 -2.81
CA GLU A 349 -21.55 13.04 -2.93
C GLU A 349 -20.63 14.27 -3.01
N GLU A 350 -19.52 14.30 -2.27
CA GLU A 350 -18.54 15.42 -2.30
C GLU A 350 -17.68 15.44 -3.58
N ASP A 351 -17.34 14.27 -4.13
CA ASP A 351 -16.57 14.16 -5.37
C ASP A 351 -17.42 14.45 -6.62
N ASN A 352 -18.71 14.08 -6.62
CA ASN A 352 -19.61 14.37 -7.74
C ASN A 352 -19.92 15.87 -7.90
N GLU A 353 -20.04 16.64 -6.81
CA GLU A 353 -20.23 18.10 -6.89
C GLU A 353 -19.03 18.81 -7.54
N ASN A 354 -17.80 18.35 -7.25
CA ASN A 354 -16.58 18.92 -7.83
C ASN A 354 -16.39 18.59 -9.33
N ILE A 355 -16.83 17.40 -9.76
CA ILE A 355 -16.74 16.97 -11.17
C ILE A 355 -17.76 17.73 -12.04
N ASP A 356 -18.95 18.01 -11.52
CA ASP A 356 -20.00 18.73 -12.24
C ASP A 356 -19.69 20.23 -12.42
N GLU A 357 -18.96 20.86 -11.50
CA GLU A 357 -18.44 22.21 -11.69
C GLU A 357 -17.38 22.28 -12.81
N GLN A 358 -16.50 21.27 -12.91
CA GLN A 358 -15.45 21.23 -13.93
C GLN A 358 -16.01 20.93 -15.34
N LYS A 359 -17.03 20.07 -15.45
CA LYS A 359 -17.69 19.77 -16.74
C LYS A 359 -18.46 20.98 -17.30
N LYS A 360 -19.04 21.83 -16.44
CA LYS A 360 -19.70 23.08 -16.87
C LYS A 360 -18.73 24.10 -17.48
N ILE A 361 -17.45 24.06 -17.11
CA ILE A 361 -16.42 24.96 -17.64
C ILE A 361 -15.93 24.51 -19.02
N ALA A 362 -15.88 23.20 -19.28
CA ALA A 362 -15.36 22.63 -20.53
C ALA A 362 -16.34 22.66 -21.72
N ALA A 363 -17.65 22.84 -21.48
CA ALA A 363 -18.68 22.75 -22.53
C ALA A 363 -18.83 24.02 -23.40
N ASN A 364 -17.94 25.01 -23.28
CA ASN A 364 -18.12 26.35 -23.86
C ASN A 364 -17.20 26.72 -25.05
N GLU A 365 -16.47 25.78 -25.65
CA GLU A 365 -15.68 26.06 -26.87
C GLU A 365 -16.21 25.26 -28.07
N GLU A 366 -16.84 25.98 -29.01
CA GLU A 366 -17.38 25.44 -30.27
C GLU A 366 -16.28 25.07 -31.27
N VAL A 367 -16.53 23.97 -31.99
CA VAL A 367 -15.72 23.38 -33.05
C VAL A 367 -16.01 24.09 -34.38
N VAL A 368 -14.98 24.38 -35.18
CA VAL A 368 -15.15 24.64 -36.61
C VAL A 368 -14.23 23.72 -37.41
N ASP A 369 -14.88 22.85 -38.19
CA ASP A 369 -14.31 21.99 -39.22
C ASP A 369 -13.97 22.82 -40.47
N ASP A 370 -12.76 22.63 -41.01
CA ASP A 370 -12.55 22.25 -42.42
C ASP A 370 -11.03 22.21 -42.70
N VAL A 371 -10.54 20.99 -42.94
CA VAL A 371 -9.11 20.61 -42.98
C VAL A 371 -8.46 20.89 -44.34
N ASP A 372 -9.24 21.10 -45.40
CA ASP A 372 -8.73 21.05 -46.77
C ASP A 372 -8.37 22.42 -47.39
N ASP A 373 -8.84 23.54 -46.86
CA ASP A 373 -8.48 24.88 -47.37
C ASP A 373 -7.14 25.43 -46.82
N ILE A 374 -6.63 24.87 -45.72
CA ILE A 374 -5.43 25.40 -45.04
C ILE A 374 -4.13 24.87 -45.64
N LEU A 375 -4.17 23.73 -46.35
CA LEU A 375 -2.96 23.04 -46.77
C LEU A 375 -2.25 23.66 -47.98
N GLY A 376 -2.87 24.60 -48.71
CA GLY A 376 -2.19 25.41 -49.73
C GLY A 376 -1.29 24.61 -50.67
N LEU A 377 -1.73 23.41 -51.05
CA LEU A 377 -1.01 22.55 -51.98
C LEU A 377 -1.37 22.95 -53.41
N ASP A 378 -0.59 23.86 -53.99
CA ASP A 378 -0.42 23.87 -55.44
C ASP A 378 0.66 22.82 -55.80
N LEU A 379 0.25 21.89 -56.66
CA LEU A 379 0.96 20.76 -57.31
C LEU A 379 2.48 20.67 -57.20
#